data_AF-A0A940T5V3-F1
#
_entry.id   AF-A0A940T5V3-F1
#
_cell.length_a   1.000
_cell.length_b   1.000
_cell.length_c   1.000
_cell.angle_alpha   90.00
_cell.angle_beta   90.00
_cell.angle_gamma   90.00
#
_symmetry.space_group_name_H-M   'P 1'
#
loop_
_entity.id
_entity.type
_entity.pdbx_description
1 polymer ?
#
loop_
_entity_poly.entity_id
_entity_poly.type
_entity_poly.pdbx_seq_one_letter_code
_entity_poly.pdbx_strand_id
1 'polypeptide(L)'
;MRKYLLTIVVVLTLNAGTMWGKDVPRIVNFINFVRDIEPRDEEITQDVLYETTKAEADAIHKYGFRGTWLLQYDALIDSRYLTMMKEEIAHGCEVGGWWEITQPHVEAAGYKWRGRFPWDWHADKGFSVGYTQEERERLVDVYMQKFKETFGRLPNSIGSWFLDAHTLAYMRDKYGIEACCICRDQIGTDGYTLWGGYWHGAYYPSRLNAYMPAQTREGQIDVPIFRMLGSDPLYQYTSGVGGAVQSVCTMEPTYENAQKPEWVRWYLRCHTEDPALGYTYFQAGQENSFTWDAFKAGYDVQLPQIAQLQREGKLRVETLIETARKFKKKYPVTPPTACSAMEDYTPNRGRTVWFNSRYYRANVMWEGDRMGIRDIHVFDQRLESDYLRGVCTSNKCFYLTLPLVDGCLWSTADDMASLRFYAQTADGRLTELLGGEPKITQMKGGMRIAWPLKGRNADIIITLKENQLRATCSDKKLKWCMQLNVQPQAELPFTSIEGRKITARQKDFGYSRTLKRGIFEDMRHTRKWAYRIHPEKNAIEMNL
;
A
#
# COMPACT_ATOMS: atom_id res chain seq x y z
N MET A 1 -46.28 1.65 -57.46
CA MET A 1 -44.97 2.13 -56.99
C MET A 1 -45.13 2.97 -55.73
N ARG A 2 -44.87 2.39 -54.55
CA ARG A 2 -44.65 3.14 -53.30
C ARG A 2 -43.51 2.43 -52.56
N LYS A 3 -42.36 3.09 -52.48
CA LYS A 3 -41.14 2.61 -51.83
C LYS A 3 -41.32 2.74 -50.31
N TYR A 4 -41.13 1.65 -49.58
CA TYR A 4 -40.92 1.71 -48.13
C TYR A 4 -39.46 2.12 -47.88
N LEU A 5 -39.25 3.31 -47.34
CA LEU A 5 -37.95 3.77 -46.87
C LEU A 5 -37.84 3.38 -45.39
N LEU A 6 -37.17 2.27 -45.12
CA LEU A 6 -36.86 1.86 -43.75
C LEU A 6 -35.72 2.76 -43.24
N THR A 7 -36.07 3.76 -42.43
CA THR A 7 -35.07 4.63 -41.77
C THR A 7 -34.55 3.90 -40.54
N ILE A 8 -33.39 3.27 -40.66
CA ILE A 8 -32.65 2.73 -39.52
C ILE A 8 -32.03 3.92 -38.79
N VAL A 9 -32.63 4.32 -37.66
CA VAL A 9 -32.01 5.24 -36.71
C VAL A 9 -30.99 4.43 -35.91
N VAL A 10 -29.72 4.48 -36.33
CA VAL A 10 -28.60 4.05 -35.49
C VAL A 10 -28.48 5.06 -34.37
N VAL A 11 -29.03 4.74 -33.19
CA VAL A 11 -28.69 5.44 -31.96
C VAL A 11 -27.27 5.01 -31.62
N LEU A 12 -26.29 5.78 -32.10
CA LEU A 12 -24.95 5.79 -31.55
C LEU A 12 -25.07 6.30 -30.12
N THR A 13 -25.22 5.39 -29.17
CA THR A 13 -24.80 5.64 -27.80
C THR A 13 -23.30 5.86 -27.83
N LEU A 14 -22.91 7.11 -28.04
CA LEU A 14 -21.61 7.60 -27.61
C LEU A 14 -21.58 7.37 -26.10
N ASN A 15 -21.06 6.21 -25.69
CA ASN A 15 -20.45 6.11 -24.38
C ASN A 15 -19.43 7.24 -24.36
N ALA A 16 -19.74 8.31 -23.64
CA ALA A 16 -18.75 9.23 -23.14
C ALA A 16 -17.88 8.43 -22.17
N GLY A 17 -17.05 7.54 -22.72
CA GLY A 17 -15.91 7.00 -22.05
C GLY A 17 -15.11 8.20 -21.63
N THR A 18 -15.19 8.54 -20.35
CA THR A 18 -14.28 9.48 -19.71
C THR A 18 -12.89 9.07 -20.16
N MET A 19 -12.24 9.91 -20.97
CA MET A 19 -10.83 9.77 -21.32
C MET A 19 -10.01 9.89 -20.05
N TRP A 20 -9.98 8.84 -19.25
CA TRP A 20 -9.03 8.64 -18.17
C TRP A 20 -7.97 7.70 -18.73
N GLY A 21 -6.70 8.06 -18.58
CA GLY A 21 -5.63 7.06 -18.67
C GLY A 21 -4.77 7.00 -19.93
N LYS A 22 -4.71 8.01 -20.82
CA LYS A 22 -3.58 8.06 -21.77
C LYS A 22 -2.27 8.58 -21.13
N ASP A 23 -2.35 9.41 -20.09
CA ASP A 23 -1.17 10.09 -19.51
C ASP A 23 -0.76 9.64 -18.10
N VAL A 24 -1.56 8.81 -17.42
CA VAL A 24 -1.22 8.30 -16.06
C VAL A 24 -0.47 6.97 -16.21
N PRO A 25 0.81 6.88 -15.81
CA PRO A 25 1.56 5.63 -15.90
C PRO A 25 0.90 4.50 -15.10
N ARG A 26 0.79 3.34 -15.74
CA ARG A 26 0.33 2.07 -15.15
C ARG A 26 1.53 1.15 -15.10
N ILE A 27 1.94 0.71 -13.91
CA ILE A 27 3.24 0.06 -13.72
C ILE A 27 3.05 -1.25 -12.95
N VAL A 28 3.71 -2.31 -13.41
CA VAL A 28 3.94 -3.53 -12.65
C VAL A 28 5.44 -3.78 -12.55
N ASN A 29 5.90 -4.18 -11.37
CA ASN A 29 7.26 -4.71 -11.20
C ASN A 29 7.16 -6.17 -10.80
N PHE A 30 7.87 -7.03 -11.52
CA PHE A 30 8.15 -8.39 -11.07
C PHE A 30 9.29 -8.32 -10.07
N ILE A 31 8.99 -8.45 -8.78
CA ILE A 31 10.00 -8.42 -7.71
C ILE A 31 9.95 -9.78 -7.02
N ASN A 32 11.06 -10.49 -7.10
CA ASN A 32 11.23 -11.83 -6.58
C ASN A 32 12.32 -11.80 -5.52
N PHE A 33 12.08 -12.47 -4.40
CA PHE A 33 12.97 -12.46 -3.25
C PHE A 33 13.54 -13.86 -3.06
N VAL A 34 14.87 -13.93 -3.07
CA VAL A 34 15.62 -15.18 -3.26
C VAL A 34 16.39 -15.49 -1.99
N ARG A 35 16.01 -16.59 -1.34
CA ARG A 35 16.69 -17.16 -0.18
C ARG A 35 17.41 -18.46 -0.57
N ASP A 36 18.40 -18.86 0.20
CA ASP A 36 19.04 -20.18 0.09
C ASP A 36 18.79 -21.04 1.34
N ILE A 37 18.21 -20.47 2.40
CA ILE A 37 17.92 -21.13 3.66
C ILE A 37 16.43 -20.97 3.99
N GLU A 38 15.72 -22.10 4.17
CA GLU A 38 14.34 -22.15 4.65
C GLU A 38 14.20 -23.21 5.76
N PRO A 39 14.30 -22.83 7.05
CA PRO A 39 14.31 -23.78 8.16
C PRO A 39 12.91 -24.09 8.70
N ARG A 40 11.84 -23.52 8.15
CA ARG A 40 10.46 -23.80 8.61
C ARG A 40 9.93 -25.14 8.13
N ASP A 41 10.47 -25.65 7.02
CA ASP A 41 10.06 -26.90 6.40
C ASP A 41 11.29 -27.61 5.81
N GLU A 42 11.58 -28.81 6.32
CA GLU A 42 12.76 -29.60 5.91
C GLU A 42 12.69 -30.08 4.45
N GLU A 43 11.48 -30.15 3.87
CA GLU A 43 11.29 -30.51 2.46
C GLU A 43 11.71 -29.37 1.51
N ILE A 44 11.80 -28.13 2.00
CA ILE A 44 12.24 -26.97 1.23
C ILE A 44 13.77 -26.89 1.29
N THR A 45 14.41 -27.77 0.54
CA THR A 45 15.87 -27.83 0.44
C THR A 45 16.44 -26.67 -0.40
N GLN A 46 17.77 -26.48 -0.34
CA GLN A 46 18.47 -25.51 -1.19
C GLN A 46 18.23 -25.75 -2.69
N ASP A 47 18.08 -27.02 -3.11
CA ASP A 47 17.77 -27.38 -4.50
C ASP A 47 16.33 -26.97 -4.88
N VAL A 48 15.37 -27.15 -3.97
CA VAL A 48 13.98 -26.72 -4.17
C VAL A 48 13.91 -25.19 -4.30
N LEU A 49 14.60 -24.45 -3.45
CA LEU A 49 14.67 -22.99 -3.52
C LEU A 49 15.31 -22.52 -4.84
N TYR A 50 16.39 -23.17 -5.25
CA TYR A 50 17.10 -22.84 -6.49
C TYR A 50 16.24 -23.12 -7.73
N GLU A 51 15.67 -24.33 -7.85
CA GLU A 51 14.81 -24.69 -8.98
C GLU A 51 13.52 -23.87 -9.00
N THR A 52 13.00 -23.46 -7.84
CA THR A 52 11.85 -22.54 -7.77
C THR A 52 12.20 -21.19 -8.38
N THR A 53 13.35 -20.62 -8.02
CA THR A 53 13.83 -19.33 -8.55
C THR A 53 14.03 -19.41 -10.06
N LYS A 54 14.62 -20.51 -10.54
CA LYS A 54 14.82 -20.79 -11.96
C LYS A 54 13.50 -20.89 -12.72
N ALA A 55 12.55 -21.66 -12.20
CA ALA A 55 11.23 -21.83 -12.81
C ALA A 55 10.47 -20.50 -12.90
N GLU A 56 10.60 -19.67 -11.86
CA GLU A 56 10.05 -18.31 -11.85
C GLU A 56 10.66 -17.45 -12.97
N ALA A 57 11.98 -17.51 -13.16
CA ALA A 57 12.69 -16.79 -14.22
C ALA A 57 12.26 -17.25 -15.61
N ASP A 58 12.25 -18.57 -15.85
CA ASP A 58 11.81 -19.18 -17.10
C ASP A 58 10.37 -18.76 -17.45
N ALA A 59 9.49 -18.71 -16.46
CA ALA A 59 8.10 -18.34 -16.64
C ALA A 59 7.93 -16.88 -17.10
N ILE A 60 8.63 -15.93 -16.48
CA ILE A 60 8.54 -14.51 -16.90
C ILE A 60 9.24 -14.28 -18.25
N HIS A 61 10.33 -14.99 -18.55
CA HIS A 61 11.06 -14.88 -19.82
C HIS A 61 10.26 -15.38 -21.01
N LYS A 62 9.36 -16.36 -20.83
CA LYS A 62 8.43 -16.80 -21.87
C LYS A 62 7.59 -15.65 -22.46
N TYR A 63 7.39 -14.58 -21.69
CA TYR A 63 6.65 -13.38 -22.11
C TYR A 63 7.55 -12.18 -22.44
N GLY A 64 8.87 -12.35 -22.39
CA GLY A 64 9.83 -11.26 -22.60
C GLY A 64 9.84 -10.22 -21.49
N PHE A 65 9.36 -10.59 -20.29
CA PHE A 65 9.40 -9.70 -19.13
C PHE A 65 10.79 -9.66 -18.52
N ARG A 66 11.07 -8.57 -17.80
CA ARG A 66 12.28 -8.39 -17.01
C ARG A 66 11.90 -8.29 -15.54
N GLY A 67 12.56 -9.08 -14.72
CA GLY A 67 12.35 -9.15 -13.27
C GLY A 67 13.33 -8.32 -12.47
N THR A 68 13.05 -8.21 -11.17
CA THR A 68 13.94 -7.69 -10.14
C THR A 68 14.19 -8.82 -9.14
N TRP A 69 15.41 -9.33 -9.10
CA TRP A 69 15.83 -10.42 -8.23
C TRP A 69 16.57 -9.85 -7.02
N LEU A 70 16.01 -10.02 -5.84
CA LEU A 70 16.56 -9.51 -4.59
C LEU A 70 17.16 -10.66 -3.79
N LEU A 71 18.49 -10.67 -3.65
CA LEU A 71 19.21 -11.78 -3.03
C LEU A 71 19.36 -11.58 -1.52
N GLN A 72 18.94 -12.55 -0.72
CA GLN A 72 19.35 -12.62 0.69
C GLN A 72 20.85 -12.98 0.77
N TYR A 73 21.50 -12.68 1.90
CA TYR A 73 22.96 -12.82 2.00
C TYR A 73 23.46 -14.26 1.78
N ASP A 74 22.70 -15.25 2.24
CA ASP A 74 22.93 -16.67 1.97
C ASP A 74 22.88 -16.99 0.46
N ALA A 75 21.86 -16.53 -0.27
CA ALA A 75 21.80 -16.66 -1.72
C ALA A 75 22.94 -15.87 -2.43
N LEU A 76 23.37 -14.73 -1.87
CA LEU A 76 24.47 -13.92 -2.40
C LEU A 76 25.84 -14.60 -2.29
N ILE A 77 25.98 -15.62 -1.43
CA ILE A 77 27.24 -16.36 -1.26
C ILE A 77 27.24 -17.73 -1.94
N ASP A 78 26.10 -18.20 -2.46
CA ASP A 78 26.02 -19.44 -3.23
C ASP A 78 26.30 -19.22 -4.73
N SER A 79 27.36 -19.86 -5.21
CA SER A 79 27.80 -19.86 -6.61
C SER A 79 26.72 -20.20 -7.65
N ARG A 80 25.71 -20.99 -7.30
CA ARG A 80 24.61 -21.38 -8.20
C ARG A 80 23.75 -20.16 -8.53
N TYR A 81 23.29 -19.43 -7.51
CA TYR A 81 22.56 -18.19 -7.70
C TYR A 81 23.43 -17.13 -8.37
N LEU A 82 24.72 -17.04 -8.05
CA LEU A 82 25.60 -16.06 -8.72
C LEU A 82 25.71 -16.28 -10.23
N THR A 83 25.69 -17.54 -10.67
CA THR A 83 25.70 -17.90 -12.09
C THR A 83 24.39 -17.49 -12.75
N MET A 84 23.26 -17.92 -12.18
CA MET A 84 21.91 -17.55 -12.65
C MET A 84 21.73 -16.03 -12.72
N MET A 85 22.10 -15.30 -11.68
CA MET A 85 21.89 -13.85 -11.60
C MET A 85 22.74 -13.07 -12.61
N LYS A 86 23.89 -13.61 -13.05
CA LYS A 86 24.65 -13.02 -14.16
C LYS A 86 23.93 -13.22 -15.50
N GLU A 87 23.26 -14.35 -15.69
CA GLU A 87 22.40 -14.60 -16.85
C GLU A 87 21.16 -13.68 -16.83
N GLU A 88 20.53 -13.51 -15.67
CA GLU A 88 19.42 -12.56 -15.49
C GLU A 88 19.82 -11.12 -15.85
N ILE A 89 21.00 -10.67 -15.43
CA ILE A 89 21.53 -9.36 -15.83
C ILE A 89 21.69 -9.28 -17.36
N ALA A 90 22.15 -10.36 -18.01
CA ALA A 90 22.28 -10.41 -19.46
C ALA A 90 20.92 -10.36 -20.18
N HIS A 91 19.86 -10.88 -19.55
CA HIS A 91 18.46 -10.72 -20.00
C HIS A 91 17.86 -9.33 -19.72
N GLY A 92 18.63 -8.44 -19.08
CA GLY A 92 18.19 -7.09 -18.73
C GLY A 92 17.34 -7.01 -17.47
N CYS A 93 17.26 -8.09 -16.70
CA CYS A 93 16.68 -8.08 -15.36
C CYS A 93 17.57 -7.27 -14.41
N GLU A 94 16.96 -6.83 -13.32
CA GLU A 94 17.66 -6.21 -12.22
C GLU A 94 18.06 -7.25 -11.17
N VAL A 95 19.28 -7.11 -10.63
CA VAL A 95 19.72 -7.85 -9.45
C VAL A 95 20.08 -6.86 -8.35
N GLY A 96 19.44 -7.01 -7.20
CA GLY A 96 19.59 -6.20 -5.99
C GLY A 96 19.62 -7.07 -4.73
N GLY A 97 19.35 -6.47 -3.57
CA GLY A 97 19.44 -7.19 -2.30
C GLY A 97 18.11 -7.35 -1.57
N TRP A 98 17.96 -8.50 -0.92
CA TRP A 98 16.89 -8.77 0.03
C TRP A 98 17.45 -8.73 1.45
N TRP A 99 16.91 -7.81 2.24
CA TRP A 99 17.45 -7.43 3.54
C TRP A 99 16.70 -8.13 4.67
N GLU A 100 17.05 -9.39 4.85
CA GLU A 100 16.77 -10.18 6.05
C GLU A 100 18.07 -10.81 6.51
N ILE A 101 18.31 -10.75 7.81
CA ILE A 101 19.60 -11.06 8.41
C ILE A 101 19.69 -12.57 8.68
N THR A 102 20.73 -13.20 8.13
CA THR A 102 21.02 -14.63 8.29
C THR A 102 22.28 -14.85 9.11
N GLN A 103 22.45 -16.06 9.64
CA GLN A 103 23.66 -16.47 10.34
C GLN A 103 24.94 -16.23 9.53
N PRO A 104 25.05 -16.65 8.24
CA PRO A 104 26.23 -16.36 7.44
C PRO A 104 26.52 -14.86 7.31
N HIS A 105 25.48 -14.01 7.28
CA HIS A 105 25.65 -12.56 7.20
C HIS A 105 26.25 -11.99 8.48
N VAL A 106 25.71 -12.41 9.63
CA VAL A 106 26.17 -11.94 10.95
C VAL A 106 27.59 -12.41 11.25
N GLU A 107 27.90 -13.66 10.91
CA GLU A 107 29.25 -14.22 11.09
C GLU A 107 30.27 -13.52 10.17
N ALA A 108 29.91 -13.24 8.92
CA ALA A 108 30.76 -12.46 8.01
C ALA A 108 30.98 -11.02 8.48
N ALA A 109 30.03 -10.44 9.23
CA ALA A 109 30.18 -9.15 9.89
C ALA A 109 31.12 -9.18 11.10
N GLY A 110 31.52 -10.37 11.57
CA GLY A 110 32.39 -10.56 12.73
C GLY A 110 31.62 -10.69 14.05
N TYR A 111 30.31 -10.92 13.99
CA TYR A 111 29.45 -11.04 15.16
C TYR A 111 28.97 -12.48 15.36
N LYS A 112 28.54 -12.78 16.59
CA LYS A 112 27.94 -14.08 16.92
C LYS A 112 26.45 -14.08 16.53
N TRP A 113 26.03 -15.09 15.77
CA TRP A 113 24.61 -15.31 15.48
C TRP A 113 23.79 -15.57 16.74
N ARG A 114 22.56 -15.02 16.76
CA ARG A 114 21.66 -15.04 17.92
C ARG A 114 20.39 -15.85 17.69
N GLY A 115 20.14 -16.31 16.47
CA GLY A 115 18.91 -17.04 16.12
C GLY A 115 18.98 -18.52 16.45
N ARG A 116 17.82 -19.17 16.37
CA ARG A 116 17.67 -20.62 16.62
C ARG A 116 18.12 -21.46 15.42
N PHE A 117 17.97 -20.88 14.22
CA PHE A 117 18.26 -21.49 12.93
C PHE A 117 19.17 -20.56 12.11
N PRO A 118 19.81 -21.05 11.03
CA PRO A 118 20.67 -20.23 10.18
C PRO A 118 19.96 -19.04 9.51
N TRP A 119 18.63 -19.06 9.43
CA TRP A 119 17.79 -17.88 9.26
C TRP A 119 16.64 -17.97 10.27
N ASP A 120 16.43 -16.92 11.07
CA ASP A 120 15.37 -16.90 12.08
C ASP A 120 14.45 -15.71 11.80
N TRP A 121 13.21 -16.01 11.39
CA TRP A 121 12.22 -15.01 10.93
C TRP A 121 11.68 -14.10 12.05
N HIS A 122 12.07 -14.32 13.32
CA HIS A 122 11.68 -13.44 14.41
C HIS A 122 12.27 -12.03 14.28
N ALA A 123 11.48 -11.02 14.67
CA ALA A 123 11.82 -9.60 14.48
C ALA A 123 13.18 -9.18 15.08
N ASP A 124 13.54 -9.73 16.25
CA ASP A 124 14.78 -9.44 16.95
C ASP A 124 16.01 -10.20 16.40
N LYS A 125 15.83 -11.03 15.37
CA LYS A 125 16.89 -11.87 14.79
C LYS A 125 17.04 -11.66 13.29
N GLY A 126 15.95 -11.85 12.54
CA GLY A 126 15.91 -11.84 11.08
C GLY A 126 15.84 -10.45 10.47
N PHE A 127 15.67 -9.40 11.29
CA PHE A 127 15.64 -8.02 10.82
C PHE A 127 16.71 -7.18 11.51
N SER A 128 17.18 -6.16 10.79
CA SER A 128 18.15 -5.18 11.29
C SER A 128 17.76 -4.51 12.60
N VAL A 129 16.45 -4.39 12.89
CA VAL A 129 15.97 -3.82 14.16
C VAL A 129 16.42 -4.60 15.41
N GLY A 130 16.74 -5.89 15.28
CA GLY A 130 17.29 -6.73 16.36
C GLY A 130 18.76 -6.46 16.71
N TYR A 131 19.39 -5.52 16.00
CA TYR A 131 20.81 -5.18 16.14
C TYR A 131 20.97 -3.71 16.57
N THR A 132 22.09 -3.40 17.20
CA THR A 132 22.48 -2.00 17.50
C THR A 132 22.77 -1.23 16.21
N GLN A 133 22.77 0.10 16.25
CA GLN A 133 23.09 0.92 15.06
C GLN A 133 24.45 0.57 14.45
N GLU A 134 25.49 0.43 15.27
CA GLU A 134 26.82 0.03 14.82
C GLU A 134 26.82 -1.36 14.15
N GLU A 135 26.11 -2.33 14.73
CA GLU A 135 25.94 -3.65 14.11
C GLU A 135 25.19 -3.56 12.78
N ARG A 136 24.14 -2.73 12.68
CA ARG A 136 23.39 -2.51 11.43
C ARG A 136 24.28 -1.93 10.35
N GLU A 137 25.04 -0.88 10.66
CA GLU A 137 25.99 -0.25 9.74
C GLU A 137 27.04 -1.26 9.26
N ARG A 138 27.60 -2.07 10.18
CA ARG A 138 28.57 -3.12 9.84
C ARG A 138 27.96 -4.22 8.97
N LEU A 139 26.74 -4.66 9.26
CA LEU A 139 26.01 -5.62 8.41
C LEU A 139 25.81 -5.06 7.00
N VAL A 140 25.46 -3.77 6.88
CA VAL A 140 25.31 -3.11 5.57
C VAL A 140 26.64 -3.11 4.83
N ASP A 141 27.72 -2.72 5.51
CA ASP A 141 29.05 -2.68 4.91
C ASP A 141 29.47 -4.03 4.32
N VAL A 142 29.27 -5.12 5.07
CA VAL A 142 29.58 -6.48 4.62
C VAL A 142 28.73 -6.91 3.45
N TYR A 143 27.43 -6.66 3.50
CA TYR A 143 26.53 -7.00 2.39
C TYR A 143 26.95 -6.27 1.10
N MET A 144 27.18 -4.96 1.20
CA MET A 144 27.56 -4.11 0.07
C MET A 144 28.92 -4.50 -0.51
N GLN A 145 29.89 -4.81 0.35
CA GLN A 145 31.19 -5.32 -0.06
C GLN A 145 31.05 -6.64 -0.82
N LYS A 146 30.34 -7.62 -0.25
CA LYS A 146 30.14 -8.93 -0.87
C LYS A 146 29.45 -8.80 -2.22
N PHE A 147 28.40 -7.97 -2.30
CA PHE A 147 27.69 -7.73 -3.56
C PHE A 147 28.62 -7.13 -4.63
N LYS A 148 29.46 -6.16 -4.25
CA LYS A 148 30.44 -5.55 -5.16
C LYS A 148 31.52 -6.54 -5.62
N GLU A 149 32.02 -7.40 -4.74
CA GLU A 149 32.96 -8.45 -5.09
C GLU A 149 32.36 -9.43 -6.12
N THR A 150 31.10 -9.79 -5.93
CA THR A 150 30.38 -10.74 -6.79
C THR A 150 30.03 -10.17 -8.17
N PHE A 151 29.47 -8.95 -8.22
CA PHE A 151 28.88 -8.37 -9.43
C PHE A 151 29.69 -7.22 -10.03
N GLY A 152 30.80 -6.81 -9.40
CA GLY A 152 31.62 -5.67 -9.83
C GLY A 152 30.97 -4.30 -9.62
N ARG A 153 29.76 -4.25 -9.07
CA ARG A 153 28.97 -3.03 -8.79
C ARG A 153 28.23 -3.15 -7.47
N LEU A 154 27.80 -2.04 -6.90
CA LEU A 154 26.88 -2.03 -5.75
C LEU A 154 25.43 -2.34 -6.19
N PRO A 155 24.56 -2.83 -5.30
CA PRO A 155 23.15 -2.98 -5.60
C PRO A 155 22.49 -1.60 -5.67
N ASN A 156 21.61 -1.38 -6.66
CA ASN A 156 20.83 -0.14 -6.74
C ASN A 156 19.54 -0.22 -5.92
N SER A 157 19.02 -1.43 -5.69
CA SER A 157 17.75 -1.65 -5.00
C SER A 157 17.91 -2.63 -3.84
N ILE A 158 17.21 -2.34 -2.74
CA ILE A 158 17.13 -3.19 -1.55
C ILE A 158 15.66 -3.38 -1.15
N GLY A 159 15.19 -4.61 -1.00
CA GLY A 159 13.88 -4.94 -0.45
C GLY A 159 13.96 -5.56 0.94
N SER A 160 12.89 -5.48 1.71
CA SER A 160 12.73 -6.22 2.97
C SER A 160 11.27 -6.26 3.37
N TRP A 161 10.82 -7.26 4.14
CA TRP A 161 9.51 -7.16 4.78
C TRP A 161 9.42 -5.95 5.73
N PHE A 162 10.51 -5.68 6.46
CA PHE A 162 10.60 -4.60 7.43
C PHE A 162 12.01 -3.96 7.43
N LEU A 163 12.08 -2.65 7.20
CA LEU A 163 13.35 -1.90 7.20
C LEU A 163 13.26 -0.63 8.04
N ASP A 164 14.27 -0.37 8.88
CA ASP A 164 14.33 0.83 9.71
C ASP A 164 14.99 2.04 9.02
N ALA A 165 14.66 3.23 9.53
CA ALA A 165 15.11 4.49 8.95
C ALA A 165 16.62 4.68 9.05
N HIS A 166 17.25 4.21 10.12
CA HIS A 166 18.69 4.36 10.29
C HIS A 166 19.43 3.48 9.27
N THR A 167 19.06 2.20 9.16
CA THR A 167 19.64 1.28 8.17
C THR A 167 19.43 1.77 6.74
N LEU A 168 18.20 2.17 6.39
CA LEU A 168 17.90 2.67 5.03
C LEU A 168 18.67 3.96 4.72
N ALA A 169 18.74 4.89 5.67
CA ALA A 169 19.50 6.12 5.52
C ALA A 169 20.99 5.83 5.32
N TYR A 170 21.56 4.92 6.08
CA TYR A 170 22.96 4.53 5.95
C TYR A 170 23.28 3.89 4.60
N MET A 171 22.44 2.95 4.14
CA MET A 171 22.54 2.38 2.79
C MET A 171 22.49 3.46 1.71
N ARG A 172 21.63 4.47 1.88
CA ARG A 172 21.55 5.57 0.93
C ARG A 172 22.77 6.48 0.99
N ASP A 173 23.07 6.99 2.16
CA ASP A 173 24.02 8.09 2.35
C ASP A 173 25.46 7.63 2.07
N LYS A 174 25.79 6.37 2.42
CA LYS A 174 27.12 5.79 2.20
C LYS A 174 27.25 5.06 0.86
N TYR A 175 26.26 4.27 0.47
CA TYR A 175 26.35 3.36 -0.68
C TYR A 175 25.53 3.81 -1.90
N GLY A 176 24.69 4.82 -1.77
CA GLY A 176 23.99 5.41 -2.90
C GLY A 176 22.87 4.54 -3.48
N ILE A 177 22.25 3.66 -2.69
CA ILE A 177 21.07 2.91 -3.16
C ILE A 177 19.99 3.88 -3.69
N GLU A 178 19.26 3.44 -4.70
CA GLU A 178 18.36 4.29 -5.48
C GLU A 178 16.89 3.92 -5.31
N ALA A 179 16.58 2.68 -4.95
CA ALA A 179 15.23 2.20 -4.72
C ALA A 179 15.13 1.29 -3.49
N CYS A 180 13.95 1.26 -2.88
CA CYS A 180 13.63 0.30 -1.84
C CYS A 180 12.20 -0.24 -2.02
N CYS A 181 11.92 -1.43 -1.53
CA CYS A 181 10.55 -1.95 -1.45
C CYS A 181 10.29 -2.66 -0.12
N ILE A 182 9.09 -2.47 0.44
CA ILE A 182 8.72 -3.10 1.71
C ILE A 182 7.30 -3.67 1.71
N CYS A 183 7.01 -4.53 2.69
CA CYS A 183 5.71 -5.20 2.84
C CYS A 183 4.55 -4.20 2.81
N ARG A 184 3.39 -4.62 2.28
CA ARG A 184 2.11 -3.90 2.35
C ARG A 184 1.66 -3.66 3.81
N ASP A 185 0.50 -3.04 3.98
CA ASP A 185 -0.11 -2.96 5.31
C ASP A 185 -0.62 -4.34 5.74
N GLN A 186 -0.31 -4.72 6.98
CA GLN A 186 -0.73 -5.97 7.57
C GLN A 186 -0.76 -5.89 9.10
N ILE A 187 -1.60 -6.73 9.70
CA ILE A 187 -1.74 -6.85 11.16
C ILE A 187 -1.41 -8.28 11.56
N GLY A 188 -0.34 -8.43 12.36
CA GLY A 188 0.02 -9.68 13.03
C GLY A 188 0.60 -10.81 12.16
N THR A 189 0.57 -10.71 10.83
CA THR A 189 1.16 -11.69 9.92
C THR A 189 2.68 -11.78 10.14
N ASP A 190 3.21 -13.01 10.26
CA ASP A 190 4.63 -13.33 10.47
C ASP A 190 5.32 -12.61 11.65
N GLY A 191 4.52 -12.17 12.63
CA GLY A 191 5.03 -11.50 13.83
C GLY A 191 5.23 -9.99 13.68
N TYR A 192 4.93 -9.38 12.53
CA TYR A 192 5.09 -7.93 12.36
C TYR A 192 3.82 -7.24 11.85
N THR A 193 3.58 -6.04 12.37
CA THR A 193 2.43 -5.21 12.04
C THR A 193 2.91 -3.92 11.40
N LEU A 194 2.50 -3.66 10.16
CA LEU A 194 2.68 -2.40 9.46
C LEU A 194 1.30 -1.85 9.19
N TRP A 195 0.86 -0.87 9.97
CA TRP A 195 -0.50 -0.38 9.87
C TRP A 195 -0.58 1.15 9.84
N GLY A 196 -1.30 1.66 8.85
CA GLY A 196 -1.56 3.10 8.76
C GLY A 196 -0.67 3.84 7.78
N GLY A 197 0.33 3.20 7.17
CA GLY A 197 1.32 3.83 6.29
C GLY A 197 0.81 4.13 4.89
N TYR A 198 1.71 4.52 3.99
CA TYR A 198 1.35 4.78 2.59
C TYR A 198 0.72 3.53 1.96
N TRP A 199 -0.52 3.61 1.48
CA TRP A 199 -1.28 2.41 1.12
C TRP A 199 -0.75 1.71 -0.15
N HIS A 200 -0.48 2.48 -1.20
CA HIS A 200 -0.19 1.94 -2.52
C HIS A 200 0.75 2.87 -3.31
N GLY A 201 1.68 2.28 -4.05
CA GLY A 201 2.69 3.01 -4.82
C GLY A 201 3.96 3.24 -4.02
N ALA A 202 4.51 4.45 -4.11
CA ALA A 202 5.81 4.78 -3.54
C ALA A 202 5.83 6.13 -2.85
N TYR A 203 6.72 6.25 -1.87
CA TYR A 203 6.93 7.46 -1.09
C TYR A 203 8.40 7.59 -0.71
N TYR A 204 8.87 8.82 -0.54
CA TYR A 204 10.11 9.09 0.17
C TYR A 204 9.84 9.04 1.68
N PRO A 205 10.53 8.17 2.42
CA PRO A 205 10.35 8.02 3.85
C PRO A 205 11.05 9.12 4.65
N SER A 206 10.57 9.35 5.88
CA SER A 206 11.22 10.22 6.86
C SER A 206 12.53 9.61 7.34
N ARG A 207 13.55 10.45 7.55
CA ARG A 207 14.79 10.06 8.22
C ARG A 207 14.57 9.59 9.66
N LEU A 208 13.42 9.90 10.27
CA LEU A 208 13.08 9.48 11.64
C LEU A 208 12.23 8.20 11.68
N ASN A 209 11.54 7.86 10.58
CA ASN A 209 10.64 6.72 10.53
C ASN A 209 10.44 6.28 9.07
N ALA A 210 10.96 5.10 8.72
CA ALA A 210 10.97 4.60 7.35
C ALA A 210 9.56 4.30 6.83
N TYR A 211 8.60 4.06 7.72
CA TYR A 211 7.22 3.78 7.34
C TYR A 211 6.39 5.05 7.06
N MET A 212 6.89 6.20 7.52
CA MET A 212 6.21 7.48 7.42
C MET A 212 6.75 8.29 6.25
N PRO A 213 5.92 8.85 5.36
CA PRO A 213 6.40 9.80 4.36
C PRO A 213 7.04 11.03 4.99
N ALA A 214 8.14 11.49 4.41
CA ALA A 214 8.70 12.79 4.75
C ALA A 214 7.82 13.92 4.21
N GLN A 215 7.62 14.96 5.02
CA GLN A 215 6.86 16.14 4.62
C GLN A 215 7.74 17.19 3.92
N THR A 216 9.06 17.06 3.99
CA THR A 216 10.05 18.01 3.45
C THR A 216 11.16 17.25 2.74
N ARG A 217 11.86 17.91 1.81
CA ARG A 217 12.96 17.28 1.07
C ARG A 217 14.16 17.00 1.98
N GLU A 218 14.40 17.88 2.93
CA GLU A 218 15.48 17.79 3.91
C GLU A 218 15.23 16.66 4.92
N GLY A 219 13.96 16.45 5.27
CA GLY A 219 13.54 15.38 6.18
C GLY A 219 13.45 14.00 5.54
N GLN A 220 13.63 13.87 4.22
CA GLN A 220 13.46 12.61 3.51
C GLN A 220 14.77 11.85 3.37
N ILE A 221 14.70 10.52 3.46
CA ILE A 221 15.75 9.68 2.86
C ILE A 221 15.46 9.68 1.36
N ASP A 222 16.43 10.06 0.53
CA ASP A 222 16.22 10.26 -0.92
C ASP A 222 16.11 8.94 -1.72
N VAL A 223 15.40 7.95 -1.18
CA VAL A 223 15.12 6.64 -1.76
C VAL A 223 13.62 6.43 -1.71
N PRO A 224 12.92 6.32 -2.84
CA PRO A 224 11.52 5.92 -2.84
C PRO A 224 11.39 4.48 -2.34
N ILE A 225 10.53 4.28 -1.34
CA ILE A 225 10.05 2.97 -0.90
C ILE A 225 8.78 2.62 -1.67
N PHE A 226 8.76 1.50 -2.36
CA PHE A 226 7.61 0.94 -3.06
C PHE A 226 6.88 -0.10 -2.19
N ARG A 227 5.55 -0.03 -2.13
CA ARG A 227 4.71 -0.99 -1.38
C ARG A 227 4.51 -2.27 -2.19
N MET A 228 4.86 -3.43 -1.63
CA MET A 228 4.81 -4.71 -2.33
C MET A 228 3.45 -5.40 -2.24
N LEU A 229 3.35 -6.59 -2.85
CA LEU A 229 2.28 -7.60 -2.77
C LEU A 229 0.99 -7.25 -3.50
N GLY A 230 0.79 -6.00 -3.92
CA GLY A 230 -0.35 -5.65 -4.75
C GLY A 230 -1.69 -5.96 -4.06
N SER A 231 -1.93 -5.36 -2.89
CA SER A 231 -3.18 -5.50 -2.12
C SER A 231 -4.44 -5.34 -2.96
N ASP A 232 -5.43 -6.20 -2.74
CA ASP A 232 -6.78 -5.99 -3.23
C ASP A 232 -7.32 -4.64 -2.72
N PRO A 233 -7.72 -3.71 -3.61
CA PRO A 233 -8.13 -2.37 -3.21
C PRO A 233 -9.44 -2.35 -2.40
N LEU A 234 -10.34 -3.33 -2.58
CA LEU A 234 -11.62 -3.41 -1.88
C LEU A 234 -11.49 -4.20 -0.58
N TYR A 235 -10.95 -5.42 -0.67
CA TYR A 235 -11.12 -6.46 0.35
C TYR A 235 -9.94 -6.61 1.32
N GLN A 236 -8.70 -6.33 0.90
CA GLN A 236 -7.52 -6.55 1.75
C GLN A 236 -7.64 -5.79 3.08
N TYR A 237 -8.09 -4.53 3.04
CA TYR A 237 -8.15 -3.66 4.22
C TYR A 237 -8.98 -4.25 5.37
N THR A 238 -10.12 -4.86 5.05
CA THR A 238 -11.04 -5.43 6.05
C THR A 238 -10.91 -6.96 6.16
N SER A 239 -9.94 -7.56 5.49
CA SER A 239 -9.78 -9.01 5.44
C SER A 239 -9.40 -9.56 6.82
N GLY A 240 -10.24 -10.40 7.41
CA GLY A 240 -10.01 -10.93 8.76
C GLY A 240 -10.29 -9.95 9.90
N VAL A 241 -11.02 -8.85 9.67
CA VAL A 241 -11.48 -7.96 10.75
C VAL A 241 -12.23 -8.76 11.83
N GLY A 242 -11.92 -8.47 13.10
CA GLY A 242 -12.40 -9.20 14.27
C GLY A 242 -11.57 -10.44 14.63
N GLY A 243 -10.63 -10.86 13.77
CA GLY A 243 -9.65 -11.91 14.03
C GLY A 243 -8.36 -11.42 14.66
N ALA A 244 -7.46 -12.36 15.00
CA ALA A 244 -6.15 -12.06 15.60
C ALA A 244 -5.09 -11.58 14.59
N VAL A 245 -5.25 -11.94 13.31
CA VAL A 245 -4.34 -11.59 12.22
C VAL A 245 -5.15 -11.22 10.97
N GLN A 246 -4.59 -10.38 10.12
CA GLN A 246 -5.20 -10.04 8.83
C GLN A 246 -5.04 -11.20 7.84
N SER A 247 -6.12 -11.53 7.13
CA SER A 247 -6.04 -12.46 6.00
C SER A 247 -5.39 -11.78 4.79
N VAL A 248 -4.96 -12.58 3.80
CA VAL A 248 -4.23 -12.10 2.62
C VAL A 248 -5.06 -12.25 1.36
N CYS A 249 -5.24 -11.14 0.65
CA CYS A 249 -5.89 -11.00 -0.65
C CYS A 249 -5.05 -10.04 -1.49
N THR A 250 -4.13 -10.60 -2.25
CA THR A 250 -3.01 -9.90 -2.90
C THR A 250 -2.75 -10.46 -4.30
N MET A 251 -1.86 -9.83 -5.08
CA MET A 251 -1.42 -10.34 -6.39
C MET A 251 -0.39 -11.47 -6.28
N GLU A 252 0.06 -11.80 -5.06
CA GLU A 252 1.00 -12.89 -4.81
C GLU A 252 0.44 -14.22 -5.37
N PRO A 253 1.14 -14.87 -6.31
CA PRO A 253 0.64 -16.03 -7.04
C PRO A 253 0.35 -17.27 -6.19
N THR A 254 0.88 -17.34 -4.96
CA THR A 254 0.61 -18.44 -4.04
C THR A 254 -0.80 -18.41 -3.44
N TYR A 255 -1.50 -17.27 -3.42
CA TYR A 255 -2.81 -17.18 -2.79
C TYR A 255 -3.94 -17.48 -3.77
N GLU A 256 -4.97 -18.16 -3.26
CA GLU A 256 -6.09 -18.69 -4.04
C GLU A 256 -6.78 -17.63 -4.91
N ASN A 257 -6.95 -16.40 -4.43
CA ASN A 257 -7.55 -15.31 -5.21
C ASN A 257 -6.71 -14.99 -6.46
N ALA A 258 -5.39 -15.00 -6.34
CA ALA A 258 -4.46 -14.65 -7.40
C ALA A 258 -4.26 -15.77 -8.45
N GLN A 259 -4.88 -16.94 -8.21
CA GLN A 259 -4.94 -18.08 -9.14
C GLN A 259 -6.26 -18.12 -9.93
N LYS A 260 -7.21 -17.24 -9.61
CA LYS A 260 -8.53 -17.17 -10.27
C LYS A 260 -8.51 -16.16 -11.43
N PRO A 261 -8.78 -16.60 -12.68
CA PRO A 261 -8.75 -15.71 -13.86
C PRO A 261 -9.64 -14.48 -13.74
N GLU A 262 -10.83 -14.61 -13.16
CA GLU A 262 -11.78 -13.53 -12.97
C GLU A 262 -11.29 -12.47 -11.97
N TRP A 263 -10.65 -12.89 -10.87
CA TRP A 263 -10.10 -11.96 -9.88
C TRP A 263 -8.89 -11.24 -10.46
N VAL A 264 -7.96 -11.96 -11.10
CA VAL A 264 -6.77 -11.34 -11.73
C VAL A 264 -7.18 -10.34 -12.80
N ARG A 265 -8.15 -10.68 -13.66
CA ARG A 265 -8.67 -9.78 -14.69
C ARG A 265 -9.27 -8.52 -14.08
N TRP A 266 -10.08 -8.69 -13.03
CA TRP A 266 -10.70 -7.59 -12.30
C TRP A 266 -9.65 -6.68 -11.66
N TYR A 267 -8.66 -7.25 -10.98
CA TYR A 267 -7.59 -6.51 -10.33
C TYR A 267 -6.79 -5.68 -11.35
N LEU A 268 -6.40 -6.30 -12.47
CA LEU A 268 -5.65 -5.62 -13.52
C LEU A 268 -6.48 -4.49 -14.15
N ARG A 269 -7.79 -4.67 -14.33
CA ARG A 269 -8.70 -3.61 -14.80
C ARG A 269 -8.73 -2.44 -13.82
N CYS A 270 -8.84 -2.68 -12.51
CA CYS A 270 -8.78 -1.62 -11.49
C CYS A 270 -7.47 -0.82 -11.58
N HIS A 271 -6.36 -1.46 -11.89
CA HIS A 271 -5.07 -0.77 -11.97
C HIS A 271 -4.83 -0.05 -13.29
N THR A 272 -5.49 -0.45 -14.38
CA THR A 272 -5.24 0.06 -15.74
C THR A 272 -6.31 1.02 -16.23
N GLU A 273 -7.58 0.75 -15.95
CA GLU A 273 -8.73 1.45 -16.54
C GLU A 273 -9.43 2.41 -15.55
N ASP A 274 -9.41 2.11 -14.25
CA ASP A 274 -10.10 2.93 -13.25
C ASP A 274 -9.40 4.28 -12.97
N PRO A 275 -10.17 5.28 -12.48
CA PRO A 275 -9.64 6.61 -12.19
C PRO A 275 -8.50 6.56 -11.18
N ALA A 276 -7.45 7.31 -11.47
CA ALA A 276 -6.24 7.35 -10.67
C ALA A 276 -5.61 8.75 -10.68
N LEU A 277 -4.67 8.99 -9.77
CA LEU A 277 -3.88 10.21 -9.70
C LEU A 277 -2.40 9.86 -9.63
N GLY A 278 -1.59 10.55 -10.44
CA GLY A 278 -0.14 10.43 -10.44
C GLY A 278 0.36 9.22 -11.25
N TYR A 279 0.11 8.02 -10.74
CA TYR A 279 0.41 6.71 -11.36
C TYR A 279 -0.31 5.59 -10.59
N THR A 280 -0.43 4.41 -11.20
CA THR A 280 -0.72 3.16 -10.47
C THR A 280 0.47 2.21 -10.52
N TYR A 281 0.62 1.40 -9.48
CA TYR A 281 1.78 0.55 -9.26
C TYR A 281 1.40 -0.66 -8.41
N PHE A 282 1.74 -1.85 -8.87
CA PHE A 282 1.68 -3.04 -8.03
C PHE A 282 2.90 -3.93 -8.29
N GLN A 283 3.22 -4.77 -7.31
CA GLN A 283 4.22 -5.81 -7.44
C GLN A 283 3.52 -7.12 -7.80
N ALA A 284 4.10 -7.84 -8.75
CA ALA A 284 3.91 -9.26 -8.98
C ALA A 284 5.25 -9.96 -8.71
N GLY A 285 5.28 -11.28 -8.55
CA GLY A 285 6.47 -11.98 -8.06
C GLY A 285 6.23 -12.68 -6.74
N GLN A 286 7.11 -13.62 -6.39
CA GLN A 286 6.98 -14.43 -5.18
C GLN A 286 8.32 -14.63 -4.46
N GLU A 287 8.26 -15.01 -3.17
CA GLU A 287 9.43 -15.56 -2.49
C GLU A 287 9.59 -17.03 -2.83
N ASN A 288 10.82 -17.43 -3.14
CA ASN A 288 11.12 -18.79 -3.55
C ASN A 288 10.82 -19.84 -2.46
N SER A 289 10.70 -19.42 -1.19
CA SER A 289 10.27 -20.27 -0.07
C SER A 289 8.81 -20.74 -0.16
N PHE A 290 7.96 -20.18 -1.02
CA PHE A 290 6.63 -20.79 -1.26
C PHE A 290 6.68 -22.01 -2.19
N THR A 291 7.82 -22.24 -2.87
CA THR A 291 8.03 -23.32 -3.86
C THR A 291 7.20 -23.17 -5.13
N TRP A 292 7.75 -23.61 -6.26
CA TRP A 292 7.11 -23.47 -7.57
C TRP A 292 5.72 -24.12 -7.65
N ASP A 293 5.54 -25.29 -7.04
CA ASP A 293 4.28 -26.04 -7.08
C ASP A 293 3.12 -25.26 -6.45
N ALA A 294 3.38 -24.44 -5.43
CA ALA A 294 2.35 -23.65 -4.76
C ALA A 294 1.85 -22.48 -5.62
N PHE A 295 2.73 -21.85 -6.42
CA PHE A 295 2.40 -20.60 -7.10
C PHE A 295 2.42 -20.65 -8.63
N LYS A 296 2.80 -21.78 -9.22
CA LYS A 296 2.73 -22.00 -10.69
C LYS A 296 1.34 -21.68 -11.24
N ALA A 297 0.28 -22.13 -10.56
CA ALA A 297 -1.10 -21.89 -10.99
C ALA A 297 -1.43 -20.39 -11.06
N GLY A 298 -0.90 -19.59 -10.14
CA GLY A 298 -1.03 -18.13 -10.19
C GLY A 298 -0.35 -17.55 -11.42
N TYR A 299 0.87 -17.99 -11.73
CA TYR A 299 1.60 -17.53 -12.91
C TYR A 299 0.95 -17.92 -14.24
N ASP A 300 0.40 -19.13 -14.33
CA ASP A 300 -0.34 -19.59 -15.51
C ASP A 300 -1.53 -18.65 -15.82
N VAL A 301 -2.08 -17.96 -14.82
CA VAL A 301 -3.20 -17.01 -14.95
C VAL A 301 -2.74 -15.56 -15.12
N GLN A 302 -1.74 -15.14 -14.34
CA GLN A 302 -1.30 -13.75 -14.26
C GLN A 302 -0.49 -13.31 -15.48
N LEU A 303 0.53 -14.08 -15.86
CA LEU A 303 1.49 -13.68 -16.89
C LEU A 303 0.85 -13.45 -18.27
N PRO A 304 -0.05 -14.33 -18.79
CA PRO A 304 -0.71 -14.07 -20.07
C PRO A 304 -1.53 -12.77 -20.09
N GLN A 305 -2.19 -12.44 -18.98
CA GLN A 305 -3.04 -11.24 -18.88
C GLN A 305 -2.19 -9.97 -18.77
N ILE A 306 -1.11 -10.01 -18.00
CA ILE A 306 -0.12 -8.91 -17.94
C ILE A 306 0.51 -8.70 -19.32
N ALA A 307 0.86 -9.78 -20.04
CA ALA A 307 1.48 -9.70 -21.36
C ALA A 307 0.53 -9.07 -22.38
N GLN A 308 -0.76 -9.42 -22.32
CA GLN A 308 -1.77 -8.80 -23.16
C GLN A 308 -1.84 -7.28 -22.90
N LEU A 309 -1.95 -6.84 -21.65
CA LEU A 309 -2.03 -5.43 -21.31
C LEU A 309 -0.76 -4.65 -21.67
N GLN A 310 0.41 -5.29 -21.58
CA GLN A 310 1.67 -4.71 -22.04
C GLN A 310 1.67 -4.51 -23.56
N ARG A 311 1.27 -5.51 -24.35
CA ARG A 311 1.16 -5.39 -25.82
C ARG A 311 0.15 -4.34 -26.25
N GLU A 312 -0.93 -4.17 -25.50
CA GLU A 312 -1.93 -3.12 -25.72
C GLU A 312 -1.45 -1.71 -25.29
N GLY A 313 -0.26 -1.60 -24.68
CA GLY A 313 0.29 -0.34 -24.18
C GLY A 313 -0.43 0.19 -22.93
N LYS A 314 -1.28 -0.62 -22.29
CA LYS A 314 -2.07 -0.26 -21.10
C LYS A 314 -1.30 -0.45 -19.79
N LEU A 315 -0.25 -1.28 -19.79
CA LEU A 315 0.55 -1.58 -18.60
C LEU A 315 2.04 -1.62 -18.96
N ARG A 316 2.88 -0.99 -18.13
CA ARG A 316 4.33 -1.05 -18.25
C ARG A 316 4.89 -2.09 -17.29
N VAL A 317 5.60 -3.06 -17.84
CA VAL A 317 6.41 -4.02 -17.07
C VAL A 317 7.82 -3.45 -16.94
N GLU A 318 8.23 -3.16 -15.72
CA GLU A 318 9.51 -2.49 -15.41
C GLU A 318 10.24 -3.19 -14.27
N THR A 319 11.55 -3.03 -14.20
CA THR A 319 12.30 -3.36 -12.98
C THR A 319 12.09 -2.29 -11.92
N LEU A 320 12.41 -2.60 -10.66
CA LEU A 320 12.27 -1.67 -9.55
C LEU A 320 13.10 -0.40 -9.75
N ILE A 321 14.34 -0.53 -10.20
CA ILE A 321 15.24 0.61 -10.43
C ILE A 321 14.76 1.52 -11.58
N GLU A 322 14.17 0.95 -12.63
CA GLU A 322 13.59 1.73 -13.72
C GLU A 322 12.44 2.60 -13.23
N THR A 323 11.55 1.99 -12.44
CA THR A 323 10.43 2.69 -11.82
C THR A 323 10.93 3.77 -10.88
N ALA A 324 11.90 3.46 -10.02
CA ALA A 324 12.47 4.40 -9.05
C ALA A 324 13.14 5.60 -9.71
N ARG A 325 13.96 5.39 -10.75
CA ARG A 325 14.61 6.49 -11.48
C ARG A 325 13.60 7.40 -12.17
N LYS A 326 12.55 6.83 -12.78
CA LYS A 326 11.45 7.62 -13.38
C LYS A 326 10.65 8.38 -12.32
N PHE A 327 10.39 7.76 -11.17
CA PHE A 327 9.76 8.40 -10.02
C PHE A 327 10.58 9.58 -9.51
N LYS A 328 11.88 9.38 -9.24
CA LYS A 328 12.81 10.42 -8.76
C LYS A 328 12.96 11.59 -9.72
N LYS A 329 13.04 11.30 -11.02
CA LYS A 329 13.08 12.34 -12.06
C LYS A 329 11.83 13.21 -12.06
N LYS A 330 10.66 12.64 -11.76
CA LYS A 330 9.37 13.35 -11.82
C LYS A 330 9.01 14.03 -10.51
N TYR A 331 9.37 13.44 -9.38
CA TYR A 331 8.87 13.85 -8.06
C TYR A 331 10.02 14.15 -7.10
N PRO A 332 10.24 15.43 -6.74
CA PRO A 332 11.28 15.80 -5.77
C PRO A 332 10.90 15.45 -4.32
N VAL A 333 9.60 15.32 -4.04
CA VAL A 333 9.00 14.90 -2.77
C VAL A 333 7.85 13.94 -3.06
N THR A 334 7.35 13.23 -2.05
CA THR A 334 6.25 12.27 -2.21
C THR A 334 5.01 12.97 -2.77
N PRO A 335 4.51 12.59 -3.96
CA PRO A 335 3.38 13.27 -4.60
C PRO A 335 2.05 12.77 -4.03
N PRO A 336 0.95 13.52 -4.22
CA PRO A 336 -0.38 12.95 -4.05
C PRO A 336 -0.65 11.90 -5.14
N THR A 337 -1.13 10.71 -4.75
CA THR A 337 -1.50 9.63 -5.65
C THR A 337 -2.87 9.05 -5.29
N ALA A 338 -3.51 8.38 -6.24
CA ALA A 338 -4.76 7.67 -5.98
C ALA A 338 -4.91 6.45 -6.88
N CYS A 339 -5.52 5.39 -6.34
CA CYS A 339 -6.01 4.23 -7.09
C CYS A 339 -7.46 3.95 -6.67
N SER A 340 -8.21 3.29 -7.55
CA SER A 340 -9.64 3.07 -7.35
C SER A 340 -10.04 1.67 -7.82
N ALA A 341 -11.16 1.17 -7.30
CA ALA A 341 -11.92 0.07 -7.88
C ALA A 341 -13.37 0.56 -8.04
N MET A 342 -13.82 0.77 -9.26
CA MET A 342 -15.15 1.36 -9.55
C MET A 342 -16.22 0.33 -9.89
N GLU A 343 -15.78 -0.92 -10.09
CA GLU A 343 -16.62 -2.08 -10.28
C GLU A 343 -16.05 -3.23 -9.45
N ASP A 344 -16.93 -4.05 -8.90
CA ASP A 344 -16.60 -5.24 -8.12
C ASP A 344 -16.68 -6.49 -9.01
N TYR A 345 -15.83 -7.49 -8.78
CA TYR A 345 -15.97 -8.80 -9.44
C TYR A 345 -17.05 -9.67 -8.78
N THR A 346 -17.49 -9.30 -7.58
CA THR A 346 -18.51 -10.03 -6.82
C THR A 346 -19.89 -9.34 -6.90
N PRO A 347 -20.96 -10.04 -6.47
CA PRO A 347 -22.28 -9.43 -6.34
C PRO A 347 -22.40 -8.28 -5.31
N ASN A 348 -21.38 -8.04 -4.47
CA ASN A 348 -21.40 -6.99 -3.44
C ASN A 348 -21.43 -5.58 -4.05
N ARG A 349 -20.97 -5.42 -5.30
CA ARG A 349 -20.94 -4.14 -6.03
C ARG A 349 -20.22 -3.03 -5.25
N GLY A 350 -19.18 -3.41 -4.51
CA GLY A 350 -18.32 -2.50 -3.77
C GLY A 350 -17.55 -1.56 -4.70
N ARG A 351 -17.28 -0.34 -4.23
CA ARG A 351 -16.41 0.62 -4.94
C ARG A 351 -15.51 1.32 -3.94
N THR A 352 -14.34 1.77 -4.39
CA THR A 352 -13.41 2.46 -3.49
C THR A 352 -12.48 3.42 -4.20
N VAL A 353 -12.05 4.44 -3.47
CA VAL A 353 -10.95 5.33 -3.85
C VAL A 353 -9.97 5.40 -2.68
N TRP A 354 -8.75 4.95 -2.93
CA TRP A 354 -7.60 5.18 -2.06
C TRP A 354 -6.87 6.43 -2.51
N PHE A 355 -6.63 7.36 -1.59
CA PHE A 355 -5.83 8.55 -1.80
C PHE A 355 -4.65 8.54 -0.83
N ASN A 356 -3.46 8.87 -1.35
CA ASN A 356 -2.26 9.00 -0.55
C ASN A 356 -1.58 10.34 -0.85
N SER A 357 -0.86 10.85 0.14
CA SER A 357 0.00 12.02 0.04
C SER A 357 1.10 11.93 1.09
N ARG A 358 2.00 12.91 1.14
CA ARG A 358 2.99 13.00 2.22
C ARG A 358 2.44 13.46 3.57
N TYR A 359 1.17 13.85 3.64
CA TYR A 359 0.53 14.34 4.87
C TYR A 359 -0.51 13.38 5.44
N TYR A 360 -1.16 12.58 4.59
CA TYR A 360 -2.16 11.61 5.02
C TYR A 360 -2.47 10.60 3.91
N ARG A 361 -3.11 9.51 4.31
CA ARG A 361 -3.88 8.63 3.43
C ARG A 361 -5.36 8.69 3.78
N ALA A 362 -6.21 8.38 2.83
CA ALA A 362 -7.64 8.18 3.09
C ALA A 362 -8.23 7.12 2.16
N ASN A 363 -9.25 6.43 2.66
CA ASN A 363 -10.06 5.54 1.87
C ASN A 363 -11.55 5.88 1.93
N VAL A 364 -12.13 6.16 0.76
CA VAL A 364 -13.58 6.31 0.60
C VAL A 364 -14.11 5.01 0.00
N MET A 365 -15.10 4.41 0.65
CA MET A 365 -15.69 3.12 0.28
C MET A 365 -17.19 3.28 0.05
N TRP A 366 -17.72 2.55 -0.93
CA TRP A 366 -19.14 2.39 -1.18
C TRP A 366 -19.54 0.93 -1.08
N GLU A 367 -20.60 0.69 -0.33
CA GLU A 367 -21.22 -0.62 -0.10
C GLU A 367 -22.68 -0.51 -0.55
N GLY A 368 -22.93 -0.82 -1.83
CA GLY A 368 -24.21 -0.50 -2.47
C GLY A 368 -24.51 1.00 -2.44
N ASP A 369 -25.62 1.37 -1.80
CA ASP A 369 -26.10 2.76 -1.69
C ASP A 369 -25.49 3.53 -0.52
N ARG A 370 -24.58 2.92 0.26
CA ARG A 370 -23.94 3.54 1.44
C ARG A 370 -22.54 4.00 1.09
N MET A 371 -22.12 5.16 1.61
CA MET A 371 -20.76 5.66 1.49
C MET A 371 -20.17 5.97 2.86
N GLY A 372 -18.91 5.63 3.05
CA GLY A 372 -18.16 5.95 4.25
C GLY A 372 -16.68 6.15 3.96
N ILE A 373 -16.05 7.00 4.75
CA ILE A 373 -14.59 7.09 4.79
C ILE A 373 -14.14 6.10 5.86
N ARG A 374 -13.59 4.95 5.45
CA ARG A 374 -13.19 3.88 6.37
C ARG A 374 -11.76 3.99 6.86
N ASP A 375 -10.95 4.86 6.27
CA ASP A 375 -9.56 5.08 6.70
C ASP A 375 -9.18 6.55 6.54
N ILE A 376 -8.57 7.12 7.57
CA ILE A 376 -7.83 8.39 7.55
C ILE A 376 -6.69 8.22 8.54
N HIS A 377 -5.47 8.05 8.03
CA HIS A 377 -4.25 8.15 8.83
C HIS A 377 -3.46 9.38 8.41
N VAL A 378 -3.01 10.14 9.40
CA VAL A 378 -2.18 11.33 9.18
C VAL A 378 -0.72 11.01 9.42
N PHE A 379 0.12 11.76 8.70
CA PHE A 379 1.56 11.62 8.71
C PHE A 379 2.19 12.85 9.35
N ASP A 380 3.12 12.61 10.26
CA ASP A 380 3.91 13.65 10.91
C ASP A 380 5.36 13.19 10.89
N GLN A 381 6.20 13.90 10.12
CA GLN A 381 7.58 13.47 9.93
C GLN A 381 8.41 13.48 11.21
N ARG A 382 7.90 14.14 12.28
CA ARG A 382 8.52 14.21 13.61
C ARG A 382 8.25 12.97 14.47
N LEU A 383 7.36 12.07 14.04
CA LEU A 383 7.15 10.80 14.72
C LEU A 383 8.40 9.93 14.52
N GLU A 384 9.23 9.85 15.56
CA GLU A 384 10.37 8.95 15.61
C GLU A 384 9.90 7.50 15.72
N SER A 385 10.51 6.60 14.94
CA SER A 385 10.30 5.15 15.06
C SER A 385 11.00 4.62 16.32
N ASP A 386 10.36 3.69 17.03
CA ASP A 386 10.97 2.94 18.15
C ASP A 386 12.31 2.30 17.73
N TYR A 387 12.45 1.96 16.45
CA TYR A 387 13.61 1.29 15.89
C TYR A 387 14.67 2.25 15.34
N LEU A 388 14.47 3.57 15.40
CA LEU A 388 15.51 4.50 14.94
C LEU A 388 16.77 4.37 15.78
N ARG A 389 16.61 4.35 17.11
CA ARG A 389 17.71 4.27 18.09
C ARG A 389 17.70 2.96 18.88
N GLY A 390 16.52 2.42 19.15
CA GLY A 390 16.33 1.23 19.97
C GLY A 390 16.66 -0.07 19.24
N VAL A 391 16.95 -1.10 20.04
CA VAL A 391 17.06 -2.49 19.58
C VAL A 391 15.76 -3.21 19.90
N CYS A 392 15.18 -3.88 18.91
CA CYS A 392 14.03 -4.74 19.12
C CYS A 392 14.48 -6.00 19.87
N THR A 393 13.92 -6.23 21.06
CA THR A 393 14.17 -7.43 21.86
C THR A 393 12.99 -8.41 21.85
N SER A 394 11.95 -8.11 21.08
CA SER A 394 10.77 -8.95 20.92
C SER A 394 10.82 -9.68 19.59
N ASN A 395 10.19 -10.86 19.52
CA ASN A 395 9.97 -11.55 18.25
C ASN A 395 8.97 -10.84 17.32
N LYS A 396 8.38 -9.71 17.78
CA LYS A 396 7.45 -8.90 17.01
C LYS A 396 7.96 -7.48 16.78
N CYS A 397 7.59 -6.87 15.66
CA CYS A 397 7.81 -5.46 15.41
C CYS A 397 6.56 -4.74 14.87
N PHE A 398 6.51 -3.42 15.08
CA PHE A 398 5.34 -2.59 14.86
C PHE A 398 5.70 -1.27 14.20
N TYR A 399 5.16 -1.06 13.02
CA TYR A 399 5.02 0.26 12.45
C TYR A 399 3.56 0.70 12.50
N LEU A 400 3.31 1.79 13.21
CA LEU A 400 2.00 2.40 13.36
C LEU A 400 2.09 3.88 12.98
N THR A 401 1.06 4.39 12.31
CA THR A 401 0.91 5.83 12.07
C THR A 401 -0.20 6.42 12.95
N LEU A 402 -0.75 7.58 12.59
CA LEU A 402 -1.60 8.40 13.46
C LEU A 402 -3.05 8.39 12.94
N PRO A 403 -3.94 7.53 13.45
CA PRO A 403 -5.30 7.42 12.92
C PRO A 403 -6.19 8.59 13.35
N LEU A 404 -7.03 9.05 12.43
CA LEU A 404 -8.28 9.80 12.72
C LEU A 404 -9.51 8.95 12.41
N VAL A 405 -9.39 8.03 11.45
CA VAL A 405 -10.37 6.98 11.16
C VAL A 405 -9.59 5.69 10.89
N ASP A 406 -9.88 4.64 11.65
CA ASP A 406 -9.33 3.30 11.43
C ASP A 406 -10.47 2.27 11.39
N GLY A 407 -10.94 1.98 10.18
CA GLY A 407 -12.05 1.08 9.94
C GLY A 407 -11.68 -0.40 10.08
N CYS A 408 -10.41 -0.73 10.32
CA CYS A 408 -10.01 -2.12 10.59
C CYS A 408 -9.92 -2.35 12.09
N LEU A 409 -9.11 -1.55 12.80
CA LEU A 409 -8.84 -1.76 14.23
C LEU A 409 -9.99 -1.29 15.14
N TRP A 410 -10.87 -0.42 14.67
CA TRP A 410 -12.04 0.05 15.43
C TRP A 410 -13.33 -0.69 15.09
N SER A 411 -13.22 -1.83 14.41
CA SER A 411 -14.33 -2.64 13.93
C SER A 411 -14.39 -4.02 14.59
N THR A 412 -15.57 -4.63 14.55
CA THR A 412 -15.74 -6.08 14.66
C THR A 412 -16.23 -6.62 13.31
N ALA A 413 -16.43 -7.94 13.19
CA ALA A 413 -17.02 -8.53 12.00
C ALA A 413 -18.44 -7.99 11.69
N ASP A 414 -19.17 -7.54 12.72
CA ASP A 414 -20.56 -7.06 12.61
C ASP A 414 -20.67 -5.53 12.63
N ASP A 415 -19.75 -4.85 13.33
CA ASP A 415 -19.77 -3.39 13.53
C ASP A 415 -18.56 -2.74 12.86
N MET A 416 -18.70 -2.41 11.57
CA MET A 416 -17.65 -1.75 10.79
C MET A 416 -17.57 -0.25 11.07
N ALA A 417 -16.43 0.19 11.60
CA ALA A 417 -16.11 1.59 11.80
C ALA A 417 -15.93 2.33 10.48
N SER A 418 -16.60 3.48 10.38
CA SER A 418 -16.53 4.34 9.21
C SER A 418 -17.10 5.71 9.52
N LEU A 419 -16.51 6.75 8.94
CA LEU A 419 -17.01 8.11 8.97
C LEU A 419 -18.05 8.30 7.86
N ARG A 420 -19.32 8.25 8.25
CA ARG A 420 -20.49 8.25 7.35
C ARG A 420 -21.21 9.61 7.36
N PHE A 421 -22.03 9.84 6.35
CA PHE A 421 -22.79 11.08 6.21
C PHE A 421 -24.23 10.89 6.69
N TYR A 422 -24.75 11.87 7.44
CA TYR A 422 -26.12 11.87 7.96
C TYR A 422 -26.81 13.18 7.61
N ALA A 423 -28.13 13.15 7.46
CA ALA A 423 -28.97 14.32 7.33
C ALA A 423 -29.95 14.42 8.50
N GLN A 424 -30.26 15.64 8.90
CA GLN A 424 -31.28 15.92 9.89
C GLN A 424 -32.66 15.96 9.23
N THR A 425 -33.57 15.13 9.70
CA THR A 425 -34.98 15.10 9.31
C THR A 425 -35.76 16.24 9.98
N ALA A 426 -37.00 16.50 9.52
CA ALA A 426 -37.81 17.60 10.03
C ALA A 426 -38.16 17.46 11.52
N ASP A 427 -38.24 16.22 12.03
CA ASP A 427 -38.44 15.88 13.45
C ASP A 427 -37.14 15.92 14.27
N GLY A 428 -36.03 16.35 13.66
CA GLY A 428 -34.74 16.54 14.32
C GLY A 428 -33.85 15.29 14.41
N ARG A 429 -34.32 14.12 13.97
CA ARG A 429 -33.54 12.87 13.95
C ARG A 429 -32.44 12.91 12.89
N LEU A 430 -31.39 12.11 13.07
CA LEU A 430 -30.34 11.92 12.07
C LEU A 430 -30.55 10.60 11.35
N THR A 431 -30.59 10.64 10.02
CA THR A 431 -30.68 9.46 9.15
C THR A 431 -29.45 9.39 8.26
N GLU A 432 -28.85 8.20 8.12
CA GLU A 432 -27.72 7.99 7.20
C GLU A 432 -28.15 8.38 5.78
N LEU A 433 -27.32 9.17 5.11
CA LEU A 433 -27.53 9.50 3.71
C LEU A 433 -27.23 8.27 2.86
N LEU A 434 -28.12 8.00 1.91
CA LEU A 434 -27.95 7.00 0.88
C LEU A 434 -27.77 7.70 -0.48
N GLY A 435 -27.05 7.06 -1.38
CA GLY A 435 -26.73 7.63 -2.68
C GLY A 435 -26.61 6.59 -3.78
N GLY A 436 -26.30 7.06 -4.98
CA GLY A 436 -26.06 6.23 -6.16
C GLY A 436 -24.58 6.08 -6.47
N GLU A 437 -24.29 5.83 -7.75
CA GLU A 437 -22.93 5.65 -8.22
C GLU A 437 -22.13 6.96 -8.17
N PRO A 438 -20.92 6.96 -7.56
CA PRO A 438 -20.11 8.16 -7.47
C PRO A 438 -19.44 8.49 -8.80
N LYS A 439 -19.35 9.78 -9.12
CA LYS A 439 -18.50 10.31 -10.19
C LYS A 439 -17.16 10.77 -9.63
N ILE A 440 -16.10 10.08 -10.00
CA ILE A 440 -14.73 10.42 -9.64
C ILE A 440 -14.14 11.33 -10.72
N THR A 441 -13.29 12.29 -10.37
CA THR A 441 -12.64 13.16 -11.36
C THR A 441 -11.28 13.60 -10.83
N GLN A 442 -10.24 13.41 -11.64
CA GLN A 442 -8.91 13.93 -11.35
C GLN A 442 -8.93 15.46 -11.43
N MET A 443 -8.23 16.11 -10.51
CA MET A 443 -7.94 17.54 -10.58
C MET A 443 -6.46 17.81 -10.34
N LYS A 444 -6.02 19.04 -10.60
CA LYS A 444 -4.63 19.45 -10.33
C LYS A 444 -4.30 19.22 -8.85
N GLY A 445 -3.40 18.28 -8.58
CA GLY A 445 -2.92 17.95 -7.22
C GLY A 445 -3.93 17.24 -6.33
N GLY A 446 -4.98 16.61 -6.88
CA GLY A 446 -6.00 15.96 -6.06
C GLY A 446 -7.07 15.20 -6.83
N MET A 447 -8.06 14.71 -6.07
CA MET A 447 -9.22 13.97 -6.56
C MET A 447 -10.52 14.64 -6.10
N ARG A 448 -11.53 14.65 -6.96
CA ARG A 448 -12.90 15.05 -6.61
C ARG A 448 -13.83 13.87 -6.77
N ILE A 449 -14.70 13.69 -5.79
CA ILE A 449 -15.70 12.63 -5.71
C ILE A 449 -17.04 13.33 -5.57
N ALA A 450 -17.96 13.13 -6.51
CA ALA A 450 -19.34 13.57 -6.41
C ALA A 450 -20.24 12.34 -6.24
N TRP A 451 -20.92 12.28 -5.10
CA TRP A 451 -21.81 11.18 -4.75
C TRP A 451 -23.26 11.67 -4.76
N PRO A 452 -24.06 11.29 -5.78
CA PRO A 452 -25.43 11.74 -5.90
C PRO A 452 -26.31 11.08 -4.84
N LEU A 453 -27.14 11.86 -4.15
CA LEU A 453 -27.99 11.39 -3.06
C LEU A 453 -29.30 10.78 -3.60
N LYS A 454 -29.73 9.66 -3.03
CA LYS A 454 -30.96 8.98 -3.42
C LYS A 454 -32.17 9.74 -2.87
N GLY A 455 -33.21 9.89 -3.70
CA GLY A 455 -34.43 10.60 -3.33
C GLY A 455 -34.28 12.12 -3.20
N ARG A 456 -33.14 12.69 -3.64
CA ARG A 456 -32.85 14.14 -3.55
C ARG A 456 -32.07 14.59 -4.78
N ASN A 457 -32.36 15.77 -5.33
CA ASN A 457 -31.51 16.36 -6.37
C ASN A 457 -30.32 17.09 -5.73
N ALA A 458 -29.39 16.33 -5.16
CA ALA A 458 -28.26 16.84 -4.40
C ALA A 458 -27.09 15.85 -4.41
N ASP A 459 -25.87 16.36 -4.29
CA ASP A 459 -24.64 15.57 -4.22
C ASP A 459 -23.89 15.89 -2.93
N ILE A 460 -23.26 14.88 -2.34
CA ILE A 460 -22.11 15.08 -1.47
C ILE A 460 -20.86 15.13 -2.34
N ILE A 461 -20.07 16.19 -2.18
CA ILE A 461 -18.84 16.41 -2.93
C ILE A 461 -17.66 16.35 -1.96
N ILE A 462 -16.81 15.34 -2.12
CA ILE A 462 -15.54 15.20 -1.40
C ILE A 462 -14.40 15.62 -2.33
N THR A 463 -13.48 16.43 -1.82
CA THR A 463 -12.24 16.81 -2.49
C THR A 463 -11.06 16.41 -1.62
N LEU A 464 -10.14 15.64 -2.19
CA LEU A 464 -8.93 15.15 -1.57
C LEU A 464 -7.75 15.85 -2.25
N LYS A 465 -6.98 16.62 -1.50
CA LYS A 465 -5.77 17.33 -1.95
C LYS A 465 -4.61 16.95 -1.04
N GLU A 466 -3.39 17.26 -1.46
CA GLU A 466 -2.16 16.89 -0.77
C GLU A 466 -2.19 17.04 0.77
N ASN A 467 -2.78 18.11 1.32
CA ASN A 467 -2.84 18.36 2.77
C ASN A 467 -4.26 18.69 3.28
N GLN A 468 -5.29 18.29 2.54
CA GLN A 468 -6.66 18.69 2.86
C GLN A 468 -7.70 17.69 2.37
N LEU A 469 -8.64 17.39 3.26
CA LEU A 469 -9.92 16.77 2.93
C LEU A 469 -11.04 17.80 3.10
N ARG A 470 -11.87 17.94 2.07
CA ARG A 470 -13.02 18.86 2.08
C ARG A 470 -14.30 18.16 1.63
N ALA A 471 -15.37 18.28 2.40
CA ALA A 471 -16.70 17.79 2.07
C ALA A 471 -17.72 18.94 2.00
N THR A 472 -18.61 18.90 1.00
CA THR A 472 -19.70 19.87 0.83
C THR A 472 -20.95 19.19 0.28
N CYS A 473 -22.14 19.76 0.51
CA CYS A 473 -23.35 19.37 -0.21
C CYS A 473 -23.70 20.37 -1.32
N SER A 474 -24.24 19.92 -2.46
CA SER A 474 -24.75 20.84 -3.49
C SER A 474 -26.06 21.51 -3.05
N ASP A 475 -26.90 20.83 -2.27
CA ASP A 475 -28.08 21.40 -1.61
C ASP A 475 -27.68 22.16 -0.34
N LYS A 476 -27.69 23.50 -0.42
CA LYS A 476 -27.30 24.39 0.69
C LYS A 476 -28.30 24.42 1.84
N LYS A 477 -29.51 23.90 1.64
CA LYS A 477 -30.56 23.86 2.65
C LYS A 477 -30.53 22.56 3.47
N LEU A 478 -29.88 21.52 2.94
CA LEU A 478 -29.72 20.27 3.67
C LEU A 478 -28.89 20.50 4.94
N LYS A 479 -29.47 20.16 6.09
CA LYS A 479 -28.71 20.02 7.33
C LYS A 479 -28.10 18.62 7.35
N TRP A 480 -26.78 18.56 7.20
CA TRP A 480 -26.04 17.29 7.18
C TRP A 480 -24.84 17.34 8.12
N CYS A 481 -24.29 16.19 8.48
CA CYS A 481 -23.06 16.07 9.26
C CYS A 481 -22.30 14.80 8.85
N MET A 482 -21.04 14.69 9.26
CA MET A 482 -20.27 13.45 9.20
C MET A 482 -20.20 12.85 10.61
N GLN A 483 -20.35 11.54 10.77
CA GLN A 483 -20.28 10.87 12.07
C GLN A 483 -19.44 9.60 11.98
N LEU A 484 -18.47 9.46 12.88
CA LEU A 484 -17.62 8.28 12.97
C LEU A 484 -18.28 7.26 13.90
N ASN A 485 -18.69 6.14 13.32
CA ASN A 485 -19.15 4.97 14.07
C ASN A 485 -17.95 4.08 14.40
N VAL A 486 -17.97 3.47 15.58
CA VAL A 486 -16.92 2.56 16.07
C VAL A 486 -17.56 1.43 16.87
N GLN A 487 -16.85 0.31 17.00
CA GLN A 487 -17.31 -0.76 17.89
C GLN A 487 -17.25 -0.30 19.37
N PRO A 488 -18.16 -0.75 20.24
CA PRO A 488 -18.31 -0.23 21.61
C PRO A 488 -17.09 -0.28 22.52
N GLN A 489 -16.15 -1.20 22.25
CA GLN A 489 -14.91 -1.40 23.02
C GLN A 489 -13.67 -0.93 22.24
N ALA A 490 -13.84 -0.12 21.19
CA ALA A 490 -12.72 0.40 20.44
C ALA A 490 -11.82 1.28 21.33
N GLU A 491 -10.53 0.96 21.38
CA GLU A 491 -9.54 1.84 21.97
C GLU A 491 -9.22 2.97 20.98
N LEU A 492 -9.70 4.16 21.30
CA LEU A 492 -9.53 5.34 20.45
C LEU A 492 -8.38 6.21 20.97
N PRO A 493 -7.55 6.79 20.08
CA PRO A 493 -6.40 7.59 20.49
C PRO A 493 -6.79 9.00 20.97
N PHE A 494 -8.07 9.38 20.87
CA PHE A 494 -8.53 10.76 21.10
C PHE A 494 -8.47 11.14 22.57
N THR A 495 -7.73 12.21 22.87
CA THR A 495 -7.62 12.77 24.22
C THR A 495 -8.60 13.93 24.42
N SER A 496 -8.78 14.80 23.41
CA SER A 496 -9.79 15.87 23.43
C SER A 496 -10.41 16.14 22.07
N ILE A 497 -11.70 16.48 22.05
CA ILE A 497 -12.47 16.84 20.85
C ILE A 497 -13.30 18.08 21.18
N GLU A 498 -12.86 19.25 20.74
CA GLU A 498 -13.46 20.52 21.17
C GLU A 498 -13.43 21.55 20.03
N GLY A 499 -14.60 22.15 19.76
CA GLY A 499 -14.73 23.21 18.77
C GLY A 499 -14.23 22.76 17.39
N ARG A 500 -13.11 23.31 16.94
CA ARG A 500 -12.52 22.99 15.62
C ARG A 500 -11.36 22.00 15.69
N LYS A 501 -10.98 21.51 16.87
CA LYS A 501 -9.75 20.74 17.07
C LYS A 501 -10.06 19.36 17.63
N ILE A 502 -9.37 18.36 17.08
CA ILE A 502 -9.26 17.02 17.66
C ILE A 502 -7.80 16.78 18.05
N THR A 503 -7.58 16.31 19.27
CA THR A 503 -6.26 15.97 19.82
C THR A 503 -6.26 14.49 20.17
N ALA A 504 -5.15 13.83 19.87
CA ALA A 504 -4.98 12.40 20.03
C ALA A 504 -3.54 12.08 20.47
N ARG A 505 -3.34 10.84 20.91
CA ARG A 505 -2.06 10.33 21.35
C ARG A 505 -1.88 8.89 20.86
N GLN A 506 -0.76 8.64 20.19
CA GLN A 506 -0.33 7.29 19.81
C GLN A 506 0.97 7.01 20.58
N LYS A 507 0.93 6.03 21.50
CA LYS A 507 2.00 5.80 22.49
C LYS A 507 2.35 7.13 23.21
N ASP A 508 3.59 7.58 23.12
CA ASP A 508 4.04 8.82 23.75
C ASP A 508 3.93 10.07 22.83
N PHE A 509 3.56 9.88 21.56
CA PHE A 509 3.46 10.95 20.59
C PHE A 509 2.06 11.58 20.54
N GLY A 510 1.97 12.85 20.91
CA GLY A 510 0.75 13.64 20.78
C GLY A 510 0.59 14.27 19.40
N TYR A 511 -0.60 14.18 18.82
CA TYR A 511 -0.93 14.82 17.53
C TYR A 511 -2.30 15.49 17.58
N SER A 512 -2.52 16.44 16.68
CA SER A 512 -3.83 17.10 16.57
C SER A 512 -4.11 17.50 15.14
N ARG A 513 -5.40 17.65 14.82
CA ARG A 513 -5.89 18.19 13.53
C ARG A 513 -6.99 19.19 13.77
N THR A 514 -7.06 20.17 12.87
CA THR A 514 -7.97 21.32 12.97
C THR A 514 -8.84 21.43 11.72
N LEU A 515 -10.11 21.72 11.94
CA LEU A 515 -11.06 22.10 10.91
C LEU A 515 -10.86 23.58 10.58
N LYS A 516 -10.60 23.86 9.30
CA LYS A 516 -10.71 25.21 8.75
C LYS A 516 -12.18 25.64 8.63
N ARG A 517 -13.07 24.68 8.37
CA ARG A 517 -14.53 24.86 8.40
C ARG A 517 -15.20 23.64 9.01
N GLY A 518 -16.24 23.88 9.79
CA GLY A 518 -16.97 22.87 10.54
C GLY A 518 -16.57 22.84 12.02
N ILE A 519 -17.34 22.10 12.81
CA ILE A 519 -17.20 22.00 14.27
C ILE A 519 -17.34 20.53 14.66
N PHE A 520 -16.43 20.04 15.50
CA PHE A 520 -16.53 18.73 16.12
C PHE A 520 -17.51 18.74 17.28
N GLU A 521 -18.21 17.62 17.45
CA GLU A 521 -18.99 17.26 18.63
C GLU A 521 -18.40 15.95 19.17
N ASP A 522 -18.05 15.93 20.46
CA ASP A 522 -17.52 14.75 21.13
C ASP A 522 -18.64 13.75 21.42
N MET A 523 -18.57 12.59 20.78
CA MET A 523 -19.60 11.55 20.89
C MET A 523 -19.14 10.35 21.73
N ARG A 524 -17.93 10.37 22.30
CA ARG A 524 -17.32 9.23 22.99
C ARG A 524 -18.17 8.72 24.16
N HIS A 525 -18.96 9.60 24.79
CA HIS A 525 -19.91 9.24 25.83
C HIS A 525 -20.96 8.20 25.39
N THR A 526 -21.23 8.06 24.09
CA THR A 526 -22.20 7.09 23.55
C THR A 526 -21.64 5.67 23.40
N ARG A 527 -20.31 5.50 23.43
CA ARG A 527 -19.56 4.27 23.09
C ARG A 527 -19.74 3.74 21.66
N LYS A 528 -20.82 4.08 20.96
CA LYS A 528 -21.07 3.69 19.56
C LYS A 528 -20.44 4.64 18.54
N TRP A 529 -20.18 5.87 18.94
CA TRP A 529 -19.65 6.90 18.07
C TRP A 529 -18.46 7.60 18.73
N ALA A 530 -17.45 7.92 17.93
CA ALA A 530 -16.28 8.63 18.41
C ALA A 530 -16.49 10.15 18.40
N TYR A 531 -16.86 10.69 17.23
CA TYR A 531 -17.15 12.11 17.05
C TYR A 531 -18.14 12.33 15.92
N ARG A 532 -18.73 13.52 15.91
CA ARG A 532 -19.51 14.06 14.80
C ARG A 532 -18.88 15.37 14.33
N ILE A 533 -18.97 15.67 13.04
CA ILE A 533 -18.51 16.92 12.44
C ILE A 533 -19.69 17.61 11.77
N HIS A 534 -20.02 18.80 12.26
CA HIS A 534 -21.04 19.66 11.69
C HIS A 534 -20.42 20.62 10.67
N PRO A 535 -21.02 20.80 9.48
CA PRO A 535 -20.53 21.71 8.48
C PRO A 535 -20.75 23.17 8.88
N GLU A 536 -19.78 24.03 8.58
CA GLU A 536 -19.93 25.48 8.68
C GLU A 536 -20.08 26.08 7.29
N LYS A 537 -21.15 26.87 7.06
CA LYS A 537 -21.50 27.40 5.73
C LYS A 537 -21.51 26.29 4.66
N ASN A 538 -22.10 25.15 5.01
CA ASN A 538 -22.24 23.96 4.16
C ASN A 538 -20.88 23.37 3.69
N ALA A 539 -19.85 23.44 4.53
CA ALA A 539 -18.56 22.82 4.28
C ALA A 539 -17.93 22.26 5.56
N ILE A 540 -17.30 21.10 5.42
CA ILE A 540 -16.32 20.55 6.35
C ILE A 540 -14.98 20.60 5.62
N GLU A 541 -13.98 21.22 6.21
CA GLU A 541 -12.65 21.37 5.61
C GLU A 541 -11.61 21.08 6.69
N MET A 542 -10.96 19.92 6.59
CA MET A 542 -9.94 19.44 7.53
C MET A 542 -8.55 19.62 6.91
N ASN A 543 -7.66 20.29 7.64
CA ASN A 543 -6.24 20.31 7.29
C ASN A 543 -5.62 19.03 7.85
N LEU A 544 -4.91 18.28 7.02
CA LEU A 544 -4.39 16.94 7.32
C LEU A 544 -2.87 16.89 7.26
#